data_AF-A0AAX6NCV2-F1
#
_entry.id   AF-A0AAX6NCV2-F1
#
_cell.length_a   1.000
_cell.length_b   1.000
_cell.length_c   1.000
_cell.angle_alpha   90.00
_cell.angle_beta   90.00
_cell.angle_gamma   90.00
#
_symmetry.space_group_name_H-M   'P 1'
#
loop_
_entity.id
_entity.type
_entity.pdbx_description
1 polymer ?
#
loop_
_entity_poly.entity_id
_entity_poly.type
_entity_poly.pdbx_seq_one_letter_code
_entity_poly.pdbx_strand_id
1 'polypeptide(L)'
;MIINDIERGRGAVVIDPHGELVDVVLEKISTRRKDVYVLDPTDISWPFGLNLLEISTKDPDRREMEKSLVVDSYITLFKRVFGDAAIGPNTDDIFRMSCSAILDSPSGGGLLEMLLILVNDGYRKTIIPHIKDPIVKNYWDTVFPSLNQNKQFATANLNAPLNKIRRFLSDTLVANIICQKKSTIDVAEVINSGGVILARFSRGDIGFENSALLGTMLISKVQIAAMQRVSIPMDLRVPTFLYVDEFQNFVGDSGGAKSFAEILSEARKYRLGLVNMAV
;
A
#
# COMPACT_ATOMS: atom_id res chain seq x y z
N MET A 1 -3.72 -19.62 18.14
CA MET A 1 -4.88 -18.81 17.68
C MET A 1 -4.95 -18.79 16.16
N ILE A 2 -3.93 -18.25 15.48
CA ILE A 2 -3.81 -18.18 14.00
C ILE A 2 -4.28 -19.48 13.31
N ILE A 3 -3.66 -20.61 13.63
CA ILE A 3 -3.98 -21.91 13.02
C ILE A 3 -5.47 -22.25 13.18
N ASN A 4 -6.05 -22.05 14.37
CA ASN A 4 -7.46 -22.33 14.60
C ASN A 4 -8.39 -21.41 13.79
N ASP A 5 -8.02 -20.15 13.58
CA ASP A 5 -8.81 -19.25 12.73
C ASP A 5 -8.73 -19.67 11.25
N ILE A 6 -7.53 -20.05 10.78
CA ILE A 6 -7.30 -20.60 9.44
C ILE A 6 -8.11 -21.89 9.22
N GLU A 7 -8.02 -22.87 10.13
CA GLU A 7 -8.74 -24.16 10.03
C GLU A 7 -10.27 -24.00 10.12
N ARG A 8 -10.77 -22.89 10.68
CA ARG A 8 -12.20 -22.55 10.70
C ARG A 8 -12.67 -21.82 9.44
N GLY A 9 -11.82 -21.69 8.41
CA GLY A 9 -12.14 -21.00 7.16
C GLY A 9 -12.27 -19.48 7.32
N ARG A 10 -11.67 -18.90 8.35
CA ARG A 10 -11.59 -17.44 8.51
C ARG A 10 -10.38 -16.92 7.74
N GLY A 11 -10.51 -15.71 7.20
CA GLY A 11 -9.37 -15.07 6.55
C GLY A 11 -8.29 -14.72 7.57
N ALA A 12 -7.02 -14.85 7.18
CA ALA A 12 -5.90 -14.50 8.05
C ALA A 12 -4.84 -13.74 7.26
N VAL A 13 -4.35 -12.63 7.82
CA VAL A 13 -3.18 -11.93 7.31
C VAL A 13 -2.17 -11.91 8.45
N VAL A 14 -1.02 -12.54 8.26
CA VAL A 14 0.06 -12.60 9.25
C VAL A 14 1.22 -11.78 8.72
N ILE A 15 1.70 -10.82 9.51
CA ILE A 15 2.88 -10.02 9.22
C ILE A 15 3.91 -10.30 10.30
N ASP A 16 5.03 -10.87 9.88
CA ASP A 16 6.07 -11.38 10.76
C ASP A 16 7.43 -10.75 10.40
N PRO A 17 8.00 -9.87 11.26
CA PRO A 17 9.30 -9.26 11.06
C PRO A 17 10.48 -10.18 11.40
N HIS A 18 10.24 -11.39 11.93
CA HIS A 18 11.28 -12.36 12.31
C HIS A 18 11.31 -13.57 11.38
N GLY A 19 10.15 -13.95 10.83
CA GLY A 19 9.96 -15.02 9.85
C GLY A 19 9.60 -16.38 10.46
N GLU A 20 9.95 -16.62 11.73
CA GLU A 20 9.70 -17.88 12.43
C GLU A 20 8.20 -18.18 12.62
N LEU A 21 7.36 -17.15 12.82
CA LEU A 21 5.93 -17.34 12.99
C LEU A 21 5.29 -17.86 11.71
N VAL A 22 5.72 -17.32 10.55
CA VAL A 22 5.23 -17.81 9.25
C VAL A 22 5.60 -19.28 9.04
N ASP A 23 6.84 -19.67 9.37
CA ASP A 23 7.28 -21.07 9.26
C ASP A 23 6.44 -22.00 10.14
N VAL A 24 6.25 -21.62 11.41
CA VAL A 24 5.44 -22.39 12.35
C VAL A 24 3.98 -22.53 11.89
N VAL A 25 3.42 -21.49 11.25
CA VAL A 25 2.06 -21.55 10.68
C VAL A 25 2.03 -22.51 9.49
N LEU A 26 2.97 -22.38 8.55
CA LEU A 26 3.05 -23.24 7.37
C LEU A 26 3.20 -24.73 7.71
N GLU A 27 3.96 -25.05 8.77
CA GLU A 27 4.13 -26.42 9.25
C GLU A 27 2.86 -27.02 9.88
N LYS A 28 1.98 -26.18 10.44
CA LYS A 28 0.87 -26.62 11.30
C LYS A 28 -0.52 -26.53 10.67
N ILE A 29 -0.69 -25.74 9.62
CA ILE A 29 -1.95 -25.70 8.87
C ILE A 29 -2.17 -27.02 8.12
N SER A 30 -3.43 -27.43 7.95
CA SER A 30 -3.77 -28.63 7.19
C SER A 30 -3.30 -28.53 5.73
N THR A 31 -2.99 -29.69 5.13
CA THR A 31 -2.18 -29.88 3.91
C THR A 31 -2.49 -28.93 2.73
N ARG A 32 -1.44 -28.50 2.00
CA ARG A 32 -1.43 -27.73 0.71
C ARG A 32 -2.76 -27.07 0.32
N ARG A 33 -3.14 -26.07 1.11
CA ARG A 33 -4.19 -25.12 0.80
C ARG A 33 -3.81 -24.27 -0.42
N LYS A 34 -4.73 -24.12 -1.38
CA LYS A 34 -4.53 -23.28 -2.58
C LYS A 34 -4.79 -21.79 -2.32
N ASP A 35 -5.38 -21.49 -1.17
CA ASP A 35 -5.78 -20.16 -0.73
C ASP A 35 -4.78 -19.56 0.29
N VAL A 36 -3.57 -20.13 0.39
CA VAL A 36 -2.48 -19.59 1.20
C VAL A 36 -1.44 -18.95 0.29
N TYR A 37 -1.20 -17.66 0.49
CA TYR A 37 -0.24 -16.86 -0.25
C TYR A 37 0.91 -16.48 0.67
N VAL A 38 2.13 -16.88 0.31
CA VAL A 38 3.34 -16.49 1.03
C VAL A 38 3.99 -15.33 0.30
N LEU A 39 4.15 -14.21 1.00
CA LEU A 39 4.88 -13.04 0.52
C LEU A 39 6.24 -13.04 1.19
N ASP A 40 7.25 -13.52 0.47
CA ASP A 40 8.62 -13.62 0.93
C ASP A 40 9.55 -12.81 0.00
N PRO A 41 10.09 -11.67 0.46
CA PRO A 41 10.97 -10.85 -0.35
C PRO A 41 12.34 -11.50 -0.66
N THR A 42 12.67 -12.60 0.01
CA THR A 42 13.92 -13.34 -0.20
C THR A 42 13.86 -14.26 -1.42
N ASP A 43 12.68 -14.49 -1.99
CA ASP A 43 12.54 -15.11 -3.32
C ASP A 43 12.87 -14.10 -4.43
N ILE A 44 14.17 -13.85 -4.60
CA ILE A 44 14.70 -12.91 -5.57
C ILE A 44 14.43 -13.37 -7.01
N SER A 45 14.21 -14.67 -7.23
CA SER A 45 13.95 -15.23 -8.57
C SER A 45 12.51 -15.00 -9.01
N TRP A 46 11.57 -14.99 -8.06
CA TRP A 46 10.14 -14.79 -8.30
C TRP A 46 9.56 -13.75 -7.34
N PRO A 47 9.99 -12.47 -7.46
CA PRO A 47 9.53 -11.42 -6.55
C PRO A 47 8.03 -11.18 -6.74
N PHE A 48 7.29 -11.21 -5.62
CA PHE A 48 5.88 -10.84 -5.62
C PHE A 48 5.71 -9.34 -5.87
N GLY A 49 4.59 -8.94 -6.49
CA GLY A 49 4.19 -7.56 -6.68
C GLY A 49 3.35 -7.03 -5.52
N LEU A 50 3.68 -5.84 -5.02
CA LEU A 50 2.89 -5.12 -4.02
C LEU A 50 2.74 -3.64 -4.38
N ASN A 51 1.80 -3.33 -5.27
CA ASN A 51 1.57 -1.96 -5.74
C ASN A 51 0.52 -1.24 -4.89
N LEU A 52 0.93 -0.35 -3.99
CA LEU A 52 -0.02 0.45 -3.19
C LEU A 52 -0.93 1.36 -4.07
N LEU A 53 -0.44 1.79 -5.23
CA LEU A 53 -1.14 2.67 -6.18
C LEU A 53 -2.02 1.89 -7.18
N GLU A 54 -2.41 0.67 -6.82
CA GLU A 54 -3.36 -0.12 -7.58
C GLU A 54 -4.79 0.06 -7.05
N ILE A 55 -5.72 0.31 -7.97
CA ILE A 55 -7.16 0.28 -7.72
C ILE A 55 -7.68 -1.12 -8.00
N SER A 56 -8.28 -1.74 -7.00
CA SER A 56 -8.81 -3.11 -7.02
C SER A 56 -10.27 -3.16 -7.49
N THR A 57 -11.06 -2.14 -7.18
CA THR A 57 -12.49 -2.16 -7.50
C THR A 57 -12.74 -2.00 -9.00
N LYS A 58 -13.66 -2.82 -9.51
CA LYS A 58 -14.20 -2.72 -10.88
C LYS A 58 -15.46 -1.86 -10.93
N ASP A 59 -15.99 -1.47 -9.78
CA ASP A 59 -17.19 -0.64 -9.63
C ASP A 59 -16.84 0.83 -9.90
N PRO A 60 -17.36 1.46 -10.97
CA PRO A 60 -17.04 2.83 -11.33
C PRO A 60 -17.37 3.84 -10.23
N ASP A 61 -18.44 3.64 -9.48
CA ASP A 61 -18.91 4.58 -8.45
C ASP A 61 -18.01 4.54 -7.22
N ARG A 62 -17.50 3.35 -6.89
CA ARG A 62 -16.57 3.17 -5.76
C ARG A 62 -15.13 3.47 -6.10
N ARG A 63 -14.80 3.51 -7.38
CA ARG A 63 -13.44 3.75 -7.85
C ARG A 63 -12.86 5.05 -7.31
N GLU A 64 -13.64 6.13 -7.29
CA GLU A 64 -13.18 7.42 -6.79
C GLU A 64 -13.00 7.42 -5.26
N MET A 65 -13.83 6.65 -4.53
CA MET A 65 -13.65 6.45 -3.09
C MET A 65 -12.36 5.68 -2.79
N GLU A 66 -12.10 4.59 -3.50
CA GLU A 66 -10.85 3.84 -3.37
C GLU A 66 -9.64 4.69 -3.76
N LYS A 67 -9.74 5.48 -4.84
CA LYS A 67 -8.70 6.42 -5.26
C LYS A 67 -8.32 7.36 -4.12
N SER A 68 -9.29 7.95 -3.43
CA SER A 68 -9.01 8.81 -2.26
C SER A 68 -8.25 8.06 -1.17
N LEU A 69 -8.69 6.85 -0.82
CA LEU A 69 -8.03 6.04 0.22
C LEU A 69 -6.61 5.63 -0.19
N VAL A 70 -6.38 5.31 -1.46
CA VAL A 70 -5.06 4.97 -2.00
C VAL A 70 -4.13 6.18 -1.97
N VAL A 71 -4.61 7.37 -2.35
CA VAL A 71 -3.83 8.62 -2.28
C VAL A 71 -3.44 8.89 -0.82
N ASP A 72 -4.38 8.83 0.12
CA ASP A 72 -4.10 9.07 1.54
C ASP A 72 -3.15 8.02 2.14
N SER A 73 -3.31 6.76 1.74
CA SER A 73 -2.41 5.67 2.15
C SER A 73 -1.00 5.88 1.62
N TYR A 74 -0.85 6.36 0.38
CA TYR A 74 0.47 6.68 -0.20
C TYR A 74 1.16 7.82 0.56
N ILE A 75 0.44 8.91 0.85
CA ILE A 75 0.99 10.02 1.64
C ILE A 75 1.38 9.57 3.05
N THR A 76 0.52 8.79 3.70
CA THR A 76 0.77 8.22 5.02
C THR A 76 2.01 7.33 5.01
N LEU A 77 2.17 6.47 4.01
CA LEU A 77 3.34 5.61 3.85
C LEU A 77 4.63 6.43 3.78
N PHE A 78 4.66 7.47 2.94
CA PHE A 78 5.86 8.31 2.78
C PHE A 78 6.16 9.12 4.04
N LYS A 79 5.15 9.70 4.68
CA LYS A 79 5.28 10.36 5.99
C LYS A 79 5.88 9.43 7.03
N ARG A 80 5.48 8.18 7.01
CA ARG A 80 5.95 7.18 7.96
C ARG A 80 7.38 6.71 7.68
N VAL A 81 7.78 6.57 6.41
CA VAL A 81 9.15 6.18 6.05
C VAL A 81 10.16 7.32 6.24
N PHE A 82 9.76 8.57 5.98
CA PHE A 82 10.66 9.73 5.99
C PHE A 82 10.48 10.65 7.20
N GLY A 83 9.42 10.47 7.99
CA GLY A 83 8.97 11.40 9.01
C GLY A 83 8.04 12.49 8.45
N ASP A 84 7.03 12.88 9.23
CA ASP A 84 6.05 13.91 8.87
C ASP A 84 6.73 15.23 8.44
N ALA A 85 7.73 15.67 9.21
CA ALA A 85 8.48 16.89 8.93
C ALA A 85 9.25 16.85 7.60
N ALA A 86 9.62 15.66 7.11
CA ALA A 86 10.30 15.51 5.83
C ALA A 86 9.33 15.61 4.64
N ILE A 87 8.02 15.45 4.87
CA ILE A 87 6.95 15.65 3.88
C ILE A 87 6.34 17.03 4.10
N GLY A 88 7.08 18.06 3.71
CA GLY A 88 6.58 19.44 3.76
C GLY A 88 5.39 19.66 2.82
N PRO A 89 4.63 20.77 2.99
CA PRO A 89 3.39 21.02 2.25
C PRO A 89 3.51 20.89 0.74
N ASN A 90 4.63 21.34 0.16
CA ASN A 90 4.90 21.24 -1.27
C ASN A 90 5.09 19.78 -1.73
N THR A 91 5.79 18.94 -0.95
CA THR A 91 5.95 17.52 -1.31
C THR A 91 4.62 16.77 -1.20
N ASP A 92 3.83 17.07 -0.16
CA ASP A 92 2.49 16.51 0.03
C ASP A 92 1.58 16.84 -1.17
N ASP A 93 1.49 18.11 -1.55
CA ASP A 93 0.69 18.57 -2.69
C ASP A 93 1.12 17.92 -4.02
N ILE A 94 2.42 17.94 -4.33
CA ILE A 94 2.97 17.29 -5.53
C ILE A 94 2.62 15.80 -5.56
N PHE A 95 2.76 15.09 -4.45
CA PHE A 95 2.42 13.67 -4.39
C PHE A 95 0.92 13.42 -4.56
N ARG A 96 0.04 14.24 -3.96
CA ARG A 96 -1.41 14.11 -4.13
C ARG A 96 -1.85 14.37 -5.57
N MET A 97 -1.34 15.43 -6.19
CA MET A 97 -1.63 15.75 -7.59
C MET A 97 -1.09 14.68 -8.55
N SER A 98 0.08 14.13 -8.25
CA SER A 98 0.69 13.04 -9.03
C SER A 98 -0.10 11.75 -8.91
N CYS A 99 -0.41 11.30 -7.69
CA CYS A 99 -1.19 10.09 -7.47
C CYS A 99 -2.55 10.21 -8.15
N SER A 100 -3.25 11.33 -7.96
CA SER A 100 -4.58 11.55 -8.53
C SER A 100 -4.57 11.50 -10.06
N ALA A 101 -3.54 12.06 -10.71
CA ALA A 101 -3.41 12.04 -12.16
C ALA A 101 -3.08 10.65 -12.70
N ILE A 102 -2.07 9.97 -12.15
CA ILE A 102 -1.67 8.64 -12.67
C ILE A 102 -2.72 7.57 -12.39
N LEU A 103 -3.51 7.72 -11.31
CA LEU A 103 -4.61 6.81 -11.01
C LEU A 103 -5.77 6.97 -11.98
N ASP A 104 -5.88 8.06 -12.75
CA ASP A 104 -6.84 8.18 -13.85
C ASP A 104 -6.33 7.58 -15.17
N SER A 105 -5.05 7.20 -15.23
CA SER A 105 -4.49 6.51 -16.39
C SER A 105 -5.22 5.19 -16.66
N PRO A 106 -5.58 4.88 -17.93
CA PRO A 106 -6.12 3.57 -18.30
C PRO A 106 -5.19 2.41 -17.96
N SER A 107 -3.87 2.65 -17.96
CA SER A 107 -2.88 1.63 -17.58
C SER A 107 -2.78 1.42 -16.06
N GLY A 108 -3.40 2.29 -15.24
CA GLY A 108 -3.30 2.30 -13.78
C GLY A 108 -2.14 3.14 -13.24
N GLY A 109 -2.00 3.20 -11.91
CA GLY A 109 -0.92 3.89 -11.21
C GLY A 109 0.21 2.96 -10.76
N GLY A 110 1.33 3.53 -10.33
CA GLY A 110 2.50 2.81 -9.83
C GLY A 110 3.63 3.77 -9.47
N LEU A 111 4.64 3.27 -8.74
CA LEU A 111 5.75 4.11 -8.28
C LEU A 111 6.61 4.65 -9.43
N LEU A 112 6.75 3.88 -10.51
CA LEU A 112 7.45 4.34 -11.71
C LEU A 112 6.68 5.47 -12.40
N GLU A 113 5.36 5.38 -12.47
CA GLU A 113 4.53 6.45 -13.02
C GLU A 113 4.57 7.73 -12.19
N MET A 114 4.71 7.61 -10.86
CA MET A 114 4.97 8.77 -9.99
C MET A 114 6.28 9.48 -10.34
N LEU A 115 7.32 8.73 -10.71
CA LEU A 115 8.56 9.34 -11.20
C LEU A 115 8.33 9.99 -12.57
N LEU A 116 7.73 9.25 -13.51
CA LEU A 116 7.56 9.68 -14.89
C LEU A 116 6.70 10.94 -15.01
N ILE A 117 5.60 11.04 -14.26
CA ILE A 117 4.74 12.24 -14.29
C ILE A 117 5.50 13.50 -13.83
N LEU A 118 6.53 13.37 -12.99
CA LEU A 118 7.33 14.49 -12.51
C LEU A 118 8.48 14.87 -13.44
N VAL A 119 9.06 13.93 -14.19
CA VAL A 119 10.29 14.17 -14.96
C VAL A 119 10.14 14.07 -16.47
N ASN A 120 9.06 13.49 -16.99
CA ASN A 120 8.90 13.20 -18.41
C ASN A 120 7.67 13.93 -18.99
N ASP A 121 7.92 14.99 -19.76
CA ASP A 121 6.88 15.77 -20.45
C ASP A 121 6.05 14.94 -21.46
N GLY A 122 6.69 13.99 -22.15
CA GLY A 122 6.00 13.11 -23.09
C GLY A 122 4.98 12.24 -22.37
N TYR A 123 5.38 11.61 -21.26
CA TYR A 123 4.49 10.83 -20.42
C TYR A 123 3.38 11.70 -19.80
N ARG A 124 3.69 12.89 -19.29
CA ARG A 124 2.65 13.83 -18.80
C ARG A 124 1.57 14.10 -19.83
N LYS A 125 1.96 14.39 -21.08
CA LYS A 125 1.03 14.66 -22.18
C LYS A 125 0.11 13.48 -22.50
N THR A 126 0.54 12.24 -22.25
CA THR A 126 -0.33 11.06 -22.41
C THR A 126 -1.30 10.88 -21.25
N ILE A 127 -0.97 11.37 -20.04
CA ILE A 127 -1.82 11.22 -18.85
C ILE A 127 -2.88 12.33 -18.74
N ILE A 128 -2.51 13.59 -19.01
CA ILE A 128 -3.41 14.76 -18.86
C ILE A 128 -4.81 14.57 -19.48
N PRO A 129 -4.96 13.99 -20.70
CA PRO A 129 -6.28 13.78 -21.30
C PRO A 129 -7.20 12.86 -20.50
N HIS A 130 -6.65 11.99 -19.65
CA HIS A 130 -7.41 11.03 -18.85
C HIS A 130 -7.81 11.57 -17.48
N ILE A 131 -7.20 12.67 -17.02
CA ILE A 131 -7.48 13.26 -15.71
C ILE A 131 -8.92 13.76 -15.66
N LYS A 132 -9.71 13.23 -14.73
CA LYS A 132 -11.13 13.56 -14.59
C LYS A 132 -11.36 14.81 -13.76
N ASP A 133 -10.59 14.98 -12.69
CA ASP A 133 -10.73 16.09 -11.76
C ASP A 133 -10.21 17.38 -12.40
N PRO A 134 -11.05 18.43 -12.56
CA PRO A 134 -10.64 19.69 -13.18
C PRO A 134 -9.55 20.43 -12.40
N ILE A 135 -9.47 20.27 -11.08
CA ILE A 135 -8.44 20.87 -10.23
C ILE A 135 -7.09 20.20 -10.51
N VAL A 136 -7.06 18.86 -10.50
CA VAL A 136 -5.85 18.08 -10.82
C VAL A 136 -5.42 18.36 -12.26
N LYS A 137 -6.37 18.46 -13.19
CA LYS A 137 -6.07 18.78 -14.60
C LYS A 137 -5.45 20.17 -14.74
N ASN A 138 -6.05 21.20 -14.13
CA ASN A 138 -5.49 22.55 -14.13
C ASN A 138 -4.10 22.62 -13.48
N TYR A 139 -3.86 21.81 -12.44
CA TYR A 139 -2.53 21.70 -11.85
C TYR A 139 -1.50 21.26 -12.90
N TRP A 140 -1.78 20.22 -13.68
CA TRP A 140 -0.84 19.71 -14.68
C TRP A 140 -0.75 20.55 -15.95
N ASP A 141 -1.84 21.23 -16.35
CA ASP A 141 -1.86 22.11 -17.53
C ASP A 141 -1.21 23.47 -17.27
N THR A 142 -1.37 24.02 -16.06
CA THR A 142 -1.01 25.42 -15.77
C THR A 142 0.03 25.53 -14.64
N VAL A 143 -0.28 24.95 -13.48
CA VAL A 143 0.52 25.18 -12.26
C VAL A 143 1.89 24.52 -12.39
N PHE A 144 1.95 23.21 -12.59
CA PHE A 144 3.20 22.45 -12.69
C PHE A 144 4.14 22.98 -13.78
N PRO A 145 3.69 23.27 -15.02
CA PRO A 145 4.55 23.89 -16.03
C PRO A 145 5.13 25.23 -15.59
N SER A 146 4.35 26.09 -14.91
CA SER A 146 4.83 27.37 -14.39
C SER A 146 5.92 27.19 -13.32
N LEU A 147 5.79 26.19 -12.44
CA LEU A 147 6.81 25.84 -11.45
C LEU A 147 8.09 25.29 -12.12
N ASN A 148 7.93 24.56 -13.23
CA ASN A 148 9.03 23.88 -13.91
C ASN A 148 9.81 24.78 -14.89
N GLN A 149 9.23 25.89 -15.34
CA GLN A 149 9.90 26.83 -16.28
C GLN A 149 11.10 27.55 -15.65
N ASN A 150 11.05 27.83 -14.34
CA ASN A 150 12.19 28.42 -13.63
C ASN A 150 13.07 27.30 -13.06
N LYS A 151 14.24 27.06 -13.67
CA LYS A 151 15.16 25.97 -13.28
C LYS A 151 15.55 25.99 -11.80
N GLN A 152 15.78 27.17 -11.21
CA GLN A 152 16.11 27.27 -9.77
C GLN A 152 14.91 26.90 -8.90
N PHE A 153 13.72 27.35 -9.29
CA PHE A 153 12.48 27.04 -8.59
C PHE A 153 12.10 25.56 -8.73
N ALA A 154 12.22 24.98 -9.92
CA ALA A 154 12.00 23.56 -10.19
C ALA A 154 12.94 22.69 -9.35
N THR A 155 14.23 23.04 -9.29
CA THR A 155 15.23 22.34 -8.47
C THR A 155 14.86 22.41 -6.99
N ALA A 156 14.48 23.59 -6.49
CA ALA A 156 14.10 23.77 -5.09
C ALA A 156 12.85 22.96 -4.69
N ASN A 157 11.88 22.82 -5.59
CA ASN A 157 10.59 22.20 -5.28
C ASN A 157 10.49 20.71 -5.65
N LEU A 158 11.19 20.25 -6.70
CA LEU A 158 11.08 18.86 -7.19
C LEU A 158 12.16 17.93 -6.63
N ASN A 159 13.30 18.43 -6.14
CA ASN A 159 14.36 17.55 -5.62
C ASN A 159 13.88 16.72 -4.43
N ALA A 160 13.14 17.33 -3.50
CA ALA A 160 12.63 16.63 -2.32
C ALA A 160 11.67 15.47 -2.66
N PRO A 161 10.60 15.65 -3.46
CA PRO A 161 9.74 14.54 -3.87
C PRO A 161 10.49 13.50 -4.72
N LEU A 162 11.34 13.93 -5.66
CA LEU A 162 12.10 13.01 -6.52
C LEU A 162 13.08 12.14 -5.73
N ASN A 163 13.81 12.71 -4.77
CA ASN A 163 14.75 11.96 -3.94
C ASN A 163 14.04 10.89 -3.10
N LYS A 164 12.84 11.20 -2.59
CA LYS A 164 12.04 10.24 -1.83
C LYS A 164 11.56 9.07 -2.68
N ILE A 165 11.08 9.33 -3.90
CA ILE A 165 10.72 8.27 -4.84
C ILE A 165 11.95 7.43 -5.21
N ARG A 166 13.07 8.09 -5.55
CA ARG A 166 14.32 7.41 -5.96
C ARG A 166 14.92 6.54 -4.86
N ARG A 167 14.73 6.86 -3.57
CA ARG A 167 15.19 6.00 -2.47
C ARG A 167 14.70 4.57 -2.63
N PHE A 168 13.42 4.39 -2.94
CA PHE A 168 12.84 3.05 -3.11
C PHE A 168 13.24 2.37 -4.42
N LEU A 169 13.55 3.15 -5.46
CA LEU A 169 14.04 2.61 -6.73
C LEU A 169 15.50 2.17 -6.67
N SER A 170 16.25 2.61 -5.65
CA SER A 170 17.68 2.33 -5.51
C SER A 170 17.95 1.00 -4.81
N ASP A 171 16.96 0.44 -4.12
CA ASP A 171 17.01 -0.90 -3.55
C ASP A 171 16.34 -1.88 -4.53
N THR A 172 17.14 -2.71 -5.20
CA THR A 172 16.65 -3.63 -6.25
C THR A 172 15.63 -4.63 -5.71
N LEU A 173 15.81 -5.13 -4.47
CA LEU A 173 14.91 -6.12 -3.88
C LEU A 173 13.52 -5.52 -3.67
N VAL A 174 13.47 -4.31 -3.09
CA VAL A 174 12.21 -3.59 -2.88
C VAL A 174 11.62 -3.11 -4.21
N ALA A 175 12.45 -2.56 -5.10
CA ALA A 175 12.00 -2.03 -6.38
C ALA A 175 11.31 -3.12 -7.22
N ASN A 176 11.87 -4.33 -7.24
CA ASN A 176 11.27 -5.49 -7.93
C ASN A 176 9.89 -5.87 -7.38
N ILE A 177 9.56 -5.51 -6.14
CA ILE A 177 8.27 -5.79 -5.50
C ILE A 177 7.28 -4.64 -5.74
N ILE A 178 7.67 -3.40 -5.41
CA ILE A 178 6.72 -2.28 -5.33
C ILE A 178 6.55 -1.51 -6.65
N CYS A 179 7.47 -1.69 -7.60
CA CYS A 179 7.39 -1.04 -8.92
C CYS A 179 6.60 -1.85 -9.94
N GLN A 180 6.15 -3.06 -9.58
CA GLN A 180 5.27 -3.82 -10.44
C GLN A 180 3.95 -3.10 -10.63
N LYS A 181 3.40 -3.15 -11.85
CA LYS A 181 2.14 -2.45 -12.15
C LYS A 181 0.95 -3.06 -11.43
N LYS A 182 1.00 -4.37 -11.20
CA LYS A 182 -0.04 -5.18 -10.60
C LYS A 182 0.52 -5.90 -9.38
N SER A 183 -0.25 -5.94 -8.32
CA SER A 183 0.02 -6.81 -7.19
C SER A 183 -0.15 -8.27 -7.61
N THR A 184 0.67 -9.16 -7.06
CA THR A 184 0.54 -10.61 -7.28
C THR A 184 -0.76 -11.15 -6.69
N ILE A 185 -1.24 -10.53 -5.61
CA ILE A 185 -2.49 -10.88 -4.94
C ILE A 185 -3.45 -9.69 -4.90
N ASP A 186 -4.72 -9.95 -5.15
CA ASP A 186 -5.80 -9.03 -4.81
C ASP A 186 -6.17 -9.24 -3.33
N VAL A 187 -5.70 -8.34 -2.47
CA VAL A 187 -5.93 -8.44 -1.02
C VAL A 187 -7.43 -8.46 -0.70
N ALA A 188 -8.26 -7.71 -1.44
CA ALA A 188 -9.70 -7.69 -1.21
C ALA A 188 -10.34 -9.05 -1.56
N GLU A 189 -9.96 -9.65 -2.68
CA GLU A 189 -10.42 -10.98 -3.06
C GLU A 189 -10.00 -12.04 -2.02
N VAL A 190 -8.74 -12.03 -1.61
CA VAL A 190 -8.20 -13.02 -0.65
C VAL A 190 -8.91 -12.93 0.69
N ILE A 191 -9.06 -11.73 1.28
CA ILE A 191 -9.71 -11.62 2.59
C ILE A 191 -11.21 -11.92 2.52
N ASN A 192 -11.89 -11.60 1.41
CA ASN A 192 -13.32 -11.83 1.25
C ASN A 192 -13.67 -13.29 0.93
N SER A 193 -12.72 -14.07 0.44
CA SER A 193 -12.85 -15.52 0.22
C SER A 193 -12.44 -16.37 1.42
N GLY A 194 -11.91 -15.76 2.50
CA GLY A 194 -11.39 -16.48 3.66
C GLY A 194 -9.98 -17.05 3.46
N GLY A 195 -9.26 -16.58 2.43
CA GLY A 195 -7.88 -16.95 2.18
C GLY A 195 -6.89 -16.38 3.20
N VAL A 196 -5.65 -16.81 3.06
CA VAL A 196 -4.56 -16.55 4.02
C VAL A 196 -3.40 -15.86 3.32
N ILE A 197 -2.92 -14.76 3.89
CA ILE A 197 -1.70 -14.07 3.47
C ILE A 197 -0.68 -14.21 4.59
N LEU A 198 0.47 -14.82 4.29
CA LEU A 198 1.59 -14.97 5.22
C LEU A 198 2.75 -14.11 4.70
N ALA A 199 3.02 -13.00 5.36
CA ALA A 199 4.07 -12.06 5.01
C ALA A 199 5.29 -12.27 5.91
N ARG A 200 6.31 -12.93 5.35
CA ARG A 200 7.60 -13.19 6.00
C ARG A 200 8.54 -12.02 5.71
N PHE A 201 8.42 -10.93 6.47
CA PHE A 201 9.21 -9.71 6.28
C PHE A 201 10.38 -9.64 7.26
N SER A 202 11.16 -10.72 7.30
CA SER A 202 12.32 -10.89 8.18
C SER A 202 13.30 -9.73 8.09
N ARG A 203 13.46 -8.97 9.18
CA ARG A 203 14.40 -7.85 9.27
C ARG A 203 15.84 -8.31 9.15
N GLY A 204 16.15 -9.53 9.56
CA GLY A 204 17.46 -10.13 9.38
C GLY A 204 17.84 -10.27 7.90
N ASP A 205 16.84 -10.50 7.04
CA ASP A 205 17.05 -10.75 5.62
C ASP A 205 16.99 -9.46 4.77
N ILE A 206 16.04 -8.57 5.06
CA ILE A 206 15.80 -7.37 4.22
C ILE A 206 16.10 -6.04 4.91
N GLY A 207 16.48 -6.07 6.19
CA GLY A 207 16.70 -4.87 6.99
C GLY A 207 15.41 -4.27 7.57
N PHE A 208 15.57 -3.41 8.58
CA PHE A 208 14.46 -2.80 9.33
C PHE A 208 13.56 -1.93 8.45
N GLU A 209 14.16 -1.07 7.62
CA GLU A 209 13.42 -0.09 6.82
C GLU A 209 12.53 -0.76 5.76
N ASN A 210 13.05 -1.78 5.07
CA ASN A 210 12.31 -2.50 4.03
C ASN A 210 11.20 -3.36 4.63
N SER A 211 11.47 -4.03 5.76
CA SER A 211 10.44 -4.75 6.53
C SER A 211 9.30 -3.81 6.92
N ALA A 212 9.63 -2.65 7.52
CA ALA A 212 8.64 -1.66 7.91
C ALA A 212 7.84 -1.11 6.70
N LEU A 213 8.50 -0.85 5.57
CA LEU A 213 7.86 -0.40 4.33
C LEU A 213 6.85 -1.42 3.82
N LEU A 214 7.28 -2.67 3.58
CA LEU A 214 6.42 -3.72 3.03
C LEU A 214 5.27 -4.07 3.97
N GLY A 215 5.55 -4.16 5.28
CA GLY A 215 4.53 -4.36 6.30
C GLY A 215 3.48 -3.25 6.29
N THR A 216 3.91 -1.99 6.25
CA THR A 216 2.98 -0.84 6.18
C THR A 216 2.14 -0.86 4.90
N MET A 217 2.75 -1.18 3.75
CA MET A 217 2.03 -1.28 2.48
C MET A 217 0.96 -2.37 2.52
N LEU A 218 1.28 -3.54 3.07
CA LEU A 218 0.33 -4.64 3.20
C LEU A 218 -0.80 -4.28 4.18
N ILE A 219 -0.48 -3.69 5.33
CA ILE A 219 -1.49 -3.19 6.29
C ILE A 219 -2.43 -2.19 5.62
N SER A 220 -1.88 -1.24 4.86
CA SER A 220 -2.67 -0.23 4.15
C SER A 220 -3.61 -0.87 3.12
N LYS A 221 -3.14 -1.87 2.36
CA LYS A 221 -4.00 -2.62 1.44
C LYS A 221 -5.11 -3.40 2.16
N VAL A 222 -4.80 -4.04 3.28
CA VAL A 222 -5.81 -4.73 4.11
C VAL A 222 -6.85 -3.74 4.64
N GLN A 223 -6.41 -2.56 5.08
CA GLN A 223 -7.29 -1.48 5.54
C GLN A 223 -8.23 -1.01 4.43
N ILE A 224 -7.70 -0.69 3.25
CA ILE A 224 -8.51 -0.29 2.08
C ILE A 224 -9.52 -1.39 1.73
N ALA A 225 -9.07 -2.63 1.64
CA ALA A 225 -9.92 -3.79 1.33
C ALA A 225 -11.02 -4.00 2.38
N ALA A 226 -10.71 -3.80 3.66
CA ALA A 226 -11.70 -3.88 4.73
C ALA A 226 -12.75 -2.76 4.64
N MET A 227 -12.33 -1.51 4.38
CA MET A 227 -13.25 -0.38 4.21
C MET A 227 -14.20 -0.59 3.02
N GLN A 228 -13.74 -1.19 1.94
CA GLN A 228 -14.57 -1.55 0.78
C GLN A 228 -15.68 -2.54 1.13
N ARG A 229 -15.56 -3.33 2.21
CA ARG A 229 -16.61 -4.26 2.66
C ARG A 229 -17.89 -3.55 3.07
N VAL A 230 -17.90 -2.21 3.24
CA VAL A 230 -19.13 -1.42 3.42
C VAL A 230 -20.20 -1.80 2.38
N SER A 231 -19.77 -2.24 1.20
CA SER A 231 -20.59 -2.75 0.09
C SER A 231 -21.24 -4.11 0.27
N ILE A 232 -20.69 -4.94 1.15
CA ILE A 232 -21.09 -6.33 1.36
C ILE A 232 -22.01 -6.37 2.59
N PRO A 233 -23.18 -7.03 2.56
CA PRO A 233 -24.00 -7.25 3.75
C PRO A 233 -23.20 -7.88 4.90
N MET A 234 -23.42 -7.44 6.15
CA MET A 234 -22.58 -7.78 7.30
C MET A 234 -22.54 -9.29 7.62
N ASP A 235 -23.60 -10.00 7.29
CA ASP A 235 -23.77 -11.45 7.41
C ASP A 235 -23.02 -12.24 6.32
N LEU A 236 -22.78 -11.63 5.16
CA LEU A 236 -22.00 -12.22 4.06
C LEU A 236 -20.49 -11.91 4.16
N ARG A 237 -20.08 -10.98 5.02
CA ARG A 237 -18.67 -10.64 5.24
C ARG A 237 -17.94 -11.77 5.97
N VAL A 238 -16.95 -12.38 5.32
CA VAL A 238 -16.07 -13.38 5.94
C VAL A 238 -15.23 -12.71 7.04
N PRO A 239 -15.22 -13.25 8.27
CA PRO A 239 -14.33 -12.77 9.32
C PRO A 239 -12.87 -12.90 8.90
N THR A 240 -12.11 -11.82 9.06
CA THR A 240 -10.68 -11.79 8.76
C THR A 240 -9.91 -11.25 9.95
N PHE A 241 -8.78 -11.88 10.28
CA PHE A 241 -7.89 -11.42 11.33
C PHE A 241 -6.54 -11.01 10.77
N LEU A 242 -6.10 -9.82 11.12
CA LEU A 242 -4.76 -9.31 10.89
C LEU A 242 -3.94 -9.58 12.15
N TYR A 243 -2.95 -10.45 12.06
CA TYR A 243 -1.98 -10.76 13.10
C TYR A 243 -0.70 -10.04 12.75
N VAL A 244 -0.28 -9.12 13.61
CA VAL A 244 0.95 -8.36 13.39
C VAL A 244 1.82 -8.54 14.63
N ASP A 245 2.99 -9.13 14.43
CA ASP A 245 4.03 -9.14 15.45
C ASP A 245 4.73 -7.78 15.47
N GLU A 246 5.08 -7.30 16.65
CA GLU A 246 5.69 -5.98 16.87
C GLU A 246 4.99 -4.83 16.12
N PHE A 247 3.66 -4.79 16.22
CA PHE A 247 2.79 -3.87 15.48
C PHE A 247 3.25 -2.40 15.46
N GLN A 248 3.84 -1.90 16.55
CA GLN A 248 4.40 -0.55 16.64
C GLN A 248 5.38 -0.22 15.51
N ASN A 249 6.15 -1.20 15.04
CA ASN A 249 7.12 -1.04 13.96
C ASN A 249 6.44 -0.85 12.59
N PHE A 250 5.16 -1.25 12.48
CA PHE A 250 4.34 -1.17 11.27
C PHE A 250 3.17 -0.18 11.34
N VAL A 251 2.99 0.58 12.42
CA VAL A 251 2.13 1.79 12.41
C VAL A 251 2.80 3.13 12.77
N GLY A 252 4.04 3.13 13.28
CA GLY A 252 4.81 4.37 13.48
C GLY A 252 4.30 5.18 14.68
N ASP A 253 4.73 6.44 14.78
CA ASP A 253 4.39 7.34 15.88
C ASP A 253 2.86 7.60 15.96
N SER A 254 2.44 8.19 17.08
CA SER A 254 1.05 8.22 17.58
C SER A 254 -0.04 8.61 16.57
N GLY A 255 0.25 9.32 15.48
CA GLY A 255 -0.74 9.63 14.43
C GLY A 255 -1.15 8.42 13.56
N GLY A 256 -0.19 7.60 13.12
CA GLY A 256 -0.47 6.43 12.27
C GLY A 256 -1.09 5.28 13.05
N ALA A 257 -0.55 5.02 14.25
CA ALA A 257 -1.12 4.06 15.19
C ALA A 257 -2.55 4.43 15.61
N LYS A 258 -2.82 5.73 15.84
CA LYS A 258 -4.17 6.20 16.21
C LYS A 258 -5.16 6.10 15.07
N SER A 259 -4.78 6.47 13.84
CA SER A 259 -5.65 6.31 12.66
C SER A 259 -6.01 4.84 12.42
N PHE A 260 -5.02 3.93 12.50
CA PHE A 260 -5.30 2.50 12.37
C PHE A 260 -6.13 1.96 13.53
N ALA A 261 -5.84 2.38 14.77
CA ALA A 261 -6.62 2.00 15.95
C ALA A 261 -8.05 2.54 15.92
N GLU A 262 -8.28 3.74 15.39
CA GLU A 262 -9.62 4.31 15.18
C GLU A 262 -10.39 3.49 14.15
N ILE A 263 -9.75 3.11 13.04
CA ILE A 263 -10.39 2.24 12.04
C ILE A 263 -10.68 0.85 12.61
N LEU A 264 -9.81 0.34 13.48
CA LEU A 264 -10.05 -0.91 14.21
C LEU A 264 -11.13 -0.81 15.28
N SER A 265 -11.27 0.35 15.92
CA SER A 265 -12.39 0.62 16.84
C SER A 265 -13.73 0.52 16.12
N GLU A 266 -13.75 0.81 14.81
CA GLU A 266 -14.89 0.59 13.93
C GLU A 266 -14.89 -0.78 13.21
N ALA A 267 -13.86 -1.61 13.37
CA ALA A 267 -13.65 -2.79 12.52
C ALA A 267 -14.67 -3.92 12.73
N ARG A 268 -15.49 -3.86 13.79
CA ARG A 268 -16.70 -4.69 13.88
C ARG A 268 -17.58 -4.50 12.65
N LYS A 269 -17.70 -3.27 12.12
CA LYS A 269 -18.43 -2.99 10.88
C LYS A 269 -17.81 -3.80 9.73
N TYR A 270 -16.48 -3.86 9.62
CA TYR A 270 -15.80 -4.51 8.49
C TYR A 270 -15.50 -6.01 8.67
N ARG A 271 -15.91 -6.63 9.79
CA ARG A 271 -15.55 -8.02 10.17
C ARG A 271 -14.02 -8.26 10.10
N LEU A 272 -13.24 -7.23 10.44
CA LEU A 272 -11.79 -7.29 10.56
C LEU A 272 -11.42 -7.25 12.05
N GLY A 273 -10.54 -8.15 12.49
CA GLY A 273 -9.94 -8.11 13.83
C GLY A 273 -8.44 -7.87 13.73
N LEU A 274 -7.88 -7.07 14.64
CA LEU A 274 -6.42 -6.99 14.84
C LEU A 274 -6.05 -7.81 16.05
N VAL A 275 -4.97 -8.58 15.92
CA VAL A 275 -4.28 -9.23 17.02
C VAL A 275 -2.86 -8.72 17.01
N ASN A 276 -2.53 -7.86 17.98
CA ASN A 276 -1.15 -7.49 18.24
C ASN A 276 -0.48 -8.63 19.01
N MET A 277 0.60 -9.17 18.46
CA MET A 277 1.42 -10.18 19.11
C MET A 277 2.66 -9.44 19.61
N ALA A 278 2.65 -9.08 20.89
CA ALA A 278 3.84 -8.58 21.57
C ALA A 278 3.97 -9.42 22.83
N VAL A 279 5.18 -9.96 23.06
CA VAL A 279 5.52 -10.72 24.26
C VAL A 279 5.69 -9.78 25.44
#